data_AF-A0A5K1FQ52-F1
#
_entry.id   AF-A0A5K1FQ52-F1
#
_cell.length_a   1.000
_cell.length_b   1.000
_cell.length_c   1.000
_cell.angle_alpha   90.00
_cell.angle_beta   90.00
_cell.angle_gamma   90.00
#
_symmetry.space_group_name_H-M   'P 1'
#
loop_
_entity.id
_entity.type
_entity.pdbx_description
1 polymer ?
#
loop_
_entity_poly.entity_id
_entity_poly.type
_entity_poly.pdbx_seq_one_letter_code
_entity_poly.pdbx_strand_id
1 'polypeptide(L)'
;WLIGFITFWYPGAAILTRTRFRPWHIFSGLTIFIMAICTAETGLVSKAQFLSLTLGDEALMIKMIGLTVLLFGISVGLCVSSNDNDGPL
;
A
#
# COMPACT_ATOMS: atom_id res chain seq x y z
N TRP A 1 -9.92 3.49 7.22
CA TRP A 1 -10.77 2.43 7.83
C TRP A 1 -12.15 2.94 8.23
N LEU A 2 -12.29 3.84 9.23
CA LEU A 2 -13.60 4.36 9.70
C LEU A 2 -14.48 4.97 8.59
N ILE A 3 -13.91 5.80 7.72
CA ILE A 3 -14.66 6.45 6.63
C ILE A 3 -15.22 5.42 5.64
N GLY A 4 -14.42 4.39 5.29
CA GLY A 4 -14.87 3.30 4.44
C GLY A 4 -15.97 2.47 5.11
N PHE A 5 -15.81 2.18 6.40
CA PHE A 5 -16.79 1.44 7.18
C PHE A 5 -18.16 2.14 7.23
N ILE A 6 -18.19 3.43 7.54
CA ILE A 6 -19.44 4.20 7.62
C ILE A 6 -20.10 4.33 6.24
N THR A 7 -19.30 4.55 5.19
CA THR A 7 -19.80 4.79 3.83
C THR A 7 -20.33 3.51 3.18
N PHE A 8 -19.63 2.39 3.33
CA PHE A 8 -19.93 1.14 2.61
C PHE A 8 -20.60 0.05 3.47
N TRP A 9 -20.41 0.04 4.79
CA TRP A 9 -20.93 -1.00 5.68
C TRP A 9 -22.17 -0.56 6.49
N TYR A 10 -22.01 0.25 7.54
CA TYR A 10 -23.13 0.63 8.43
C TYR A 10 -22.94 2.04 9.02
N PRO A 11 -23.95 2.92 9.05
CA PRO A 11 -25.34 2.79 8.56
C PRO A 11 -25.46 2.80 7.02
N GLY A 12 -24.36 3.04 6.30
CA GLY A 12 -24.33 3.06 4.85
C GLY A 12 -24.77 4.39 4.25
N ALA A 13 -23.92 5.00 3.43
CA ALA A 13 -24.25 6.28 2.79
C ALA A 13 -25.22 6.11 1.62
N ALA A 14 -25.91 7.20 1.24
CA ALA A 14 -26.77 7.24 0.06
C ALA A 14 -26.00 6.81 -1.21
N ILE A 15 -26.70 6.24 -2.20
CA ILE A 15 -26.09 5.74 -3.46
C ILE A 15 -25.18 6.81 -4.10
N LEU A 16 -25.63 8.07 -4.15
CA LEU A 16 -24.87 9.17 -4.76
C LEU A 16 -23.55 9.46 -4.01
N THR A 17 -23.58 9.40 -2.68
CA THR A 17 -22.40 9.56 -1.83
C THR A 17 -21.43 8.40 -2.03
N ARG A 18 -21.93 7.16 -2.06
CA ARG A 18 -21.10 5.96 -2.29
C ARG A 18 -20.39 5.99 -3.64
N THR A 19 -21.09 6.35 -4.71
CA THR A 19 -20.50 6.43 -6.07
C THR A 19 -19.42 7.51 -6.15
N ARG A 20 -19.64 8.66 -5.53
CA ARG A 20 -18.65 9.76 -5.50
C ARG A 20 -17.45 9.44 -4.61
N PHE A 21 -17.65 8.74 -3.50
CA PHE A 21 -16.59 8.44 -2.53
C PHE A 21 -15.74 7.22 -2.92
N ARG A 22 -16.25 6.32 -3.77
CA ARG A 22 -15.55 5.13 -4.26
C ARG A 22 -14.15 5.41 -4.82
N PRO A 23 -13.95 6.31 -5.80
CA PRO A 23 -12.60 6.58 -6.33
C PRO A 23 -11.67 7.20 -5.27
N TRP A 24 -12.19 8.09 -4.42
CA TRP A 24 -11.42 8.67 -3.31
C TRP A 24 -10.97 7.64 -2.29
N HIS A 25 -11.83 6.66 -1.98
CA HIS A 25 -11.50 5.59 -1.05
C HIS A 25 -10.39 4.70 -1.59
N ILE A 26 -10.47 4.28 -2.86
CA ILE A 26 -9.45 3.47 -3.54
C ILE A 26 -8.13 4.22 -3.58
N PHE A 27 -8.14 5.50 -4.01
CA PHE A 27 -6.95 6.34 -4.04
C PHE A 27 -6.31 6.47 -2.65
N SER A 28 -7.11 6.79 -1.63
CA SER A 28 -6.61 6.92 -0.26
C SER A 28 -6.00 5.62 0.29
N GLY A 29 -6.59 4.47 -0.05
CA GLY A 29 -6.07 3.16 0.33
C GLY A 29 -4.72 2.88 -0.31
N LEU A 30 -4.59 3.15 -1.61
CA LEU A 30 -3.35 2.98 -2.36
C LEU A 30 -2.24 3.92 -1.85
N THR A 31 -2.55 5.19 -1.58
CA THR A 31 -1.58 6.14 -1.04
C THR A 31 -1.04 5.70 0.31
N ILE A 32 -1.92 5.27 1.24
CA ILE A 32 -1.51 4.81 2.57
C ILE A 32 -0.69 3.52 2.46
N PHE A 33 -1.04 2.62 1.54
CA PHE A 33 -0.30 1.39 1.31
C PHE A 33 1.12 1.66 0.79
N ILE A 34 1.29 2.53 -0.21
CA ILE A 34 2.62 2.92 -0.72
C ILE A 34 3.43 3.61 0.38
N MET A 35 2.81 4.53 1.12
CA MET A 35 3.48 5.19 2.25
C MET A 35 3.91 4.21 3.34
N ALA A 36 3.11 3.17 3.63
CA ALA A 36 3.47 2.13 4.59
C ALA A 36 4.69 1.32 4.11
N ILE A 37 4.77 1.01 2.80
CA ILE A 37 5.94 0.36 2.20
C ILE A 37 7.18 1.24 2.33
N CYS A 38 7.09 2.51 1.91
CA CYS A 38 8.22 3.44 2.03
C CYS A 38 8.66 3.61 3.49
N THR A 39 7.71 3.66 4.43
CA THR A 39 8.00 3.74 5.87
C THR A 39 8.69 2.48 6.37
N ALA A 40 8.23 1.30 5.96
CA ALA A 40 8.84 0.02 6.32
C ALA A 40 10.27 -0.09 5.78
N GLU A 41 10.49 0.25 4.50
CA GLU A 41 11.83 0.25 3.89
C GLU A 41 12.75 1.27 4.56
N THR A 42 12.28 2.48 4.82
CA THR A 42 13.06 3.53 5.50
C THR A 42 13.42 3.10 6.93
N GLY A 43 12.48 2.50 7.66
CA GLY A 43 12.73 1.95 9.00
C GLY A 43 13.74 0.81 8.98
N LEU A 44 13.66 -0.06 7.97
CA LEU A 44 14.58 -1.18 7.78
C LEU A 44 16.01 -0.69 7.48
N VAL A 45 16.16 0.30 6.60
CA VAL A 45 17.45 0.96 6.31
C VAL A 45 18.00 1.66 7.56
N SER A 46 17.16 2.40 8.29
CA SER A 46 17.57 3.11 9.51
C SER A 46 18.10 2.14 10.58
N LYS A 47 17.43 0.99 10.74
CA LYS A 47 17.88 -0.07 11.64
C LYS A 47 19.18 -0.71 11.16
N ALA A 48 19.28 -1.05 9.88
CA ALA A 48 20.51 -1.63 9.31
C ALA A 48 21.71 -0.68 9.48
N GLN A 49 21.52 0.62 9.28
CA GLN A 49 22.53 1.64 9.49
C GLN A 49 22.92 1.79 10.97
N PHE A 50 21.94 1.79 11.88
CA PHE A 50 22.22 1.84 13.33
C PHE A 50 23.07 0.67 13.80
N LEU A 51 22.83 -0.54 13.27
CA LEU A 51 23.63 -1.73 13.57
C LEU A 51 24.91 -1.84 12.72
N SER A 52 25.19 -0.87 11.84
CA SER A 52 26.33 -0.91 10.89
C SER A 52 26.40 -2.20 10.06
N LEU A 53 25.24 -2.80 9.75
CA LEU A 53 25.10 -4.02 8.97
C LEU A 53 25.32 -3.74 7.48
N THR A 54 26.58 -3.49 7.12
CA THR A 54 26.97 -3.12 5.74
C THR A 54 27.41 -4.32 4.91
N LEU A 55 28.06 -5.30 5.53
CA LEU A 55 28.64 -6.49 4.90
C LEU A 55 28.39 -7.71 5.80
N GLY A 56 27.54 -8.64 5.35
CA GLY A 56 27.20 -9.87 6.07
C GLY A 56 25.87 -10.48 5.61
N ASP A 57 25.66 -11.75 5.93
CA ASP A 57 24.44 -12.49 5.55
C ASP A 57 23.16 -11.85 6.09
N GLU A 58 23.24 -11.24 7.28
CA GLU A 58 22.15 -10.51 7.91
C GLU A 58 21.77 -9.24 7.12
N ALA A 59 22.75 -8.49 6.63
CA ALA A 59 22.52 -7.32 5.78
C ALA A 59 21.89 -7.70 4.44
N LEU A 60 22.27 -8.86 3.88
CA LEU A 60 21.68 -9.41 2.67
C LEU A 60 20.22 -9.80 2.90
N MET A 61 19.89 -10.48 3.99
CA MET A 61 18.50 -10.84 4.33
C MET A 61 17.61 -9.59 4.47
N ILE A 62 18.09 -8.56 5.18
CA ILE A 62 17.39 -7.28 5.32
C ILE A 62 17.11 -6.65 3.95
N LYS A 63 18.11 -6.58 3.07
CA LYS A 63 17.95 -6.04 1.72
C LYS A 63 16.98 -6.86 0.86
N MET A 64 17.00 -8.19 0.99
CA MET A 64 16.07 -9.07 0.29
C MET A 64 14.63 -8.89 0.77
N ILE A 65 14.42 -8.76 2.10
CA ILE A 65 13.10 -8.47 2.67
C ILE A 65 12.56 -7.14 2.14
N GLY A 66 13.39 -6.09 2.12
CA GLY A 66 13.03 -4.81 1.51
C GLY A 66 12.59 -4.95 0.06
N LEU A 67 13.41 -5.63 -0.77
CA LEU A 67 13.08 -5.90 -2.18
C LEU A 67 11.78 -6.69 -2.34
N THR A 68 11.55 -7.72 -1.53
CA THR A 68 10.31 -8.52 -1.57
C THR A 68 9.09 -7.67 -1.24
N VAL A 69 9.18 -6.81 -0.22
CA VAL A 69 8.09 -5.88 0.15
C VAL A 69 7.83 -4.87 -0.96
N LEU A 70 8.88 -4.34 -1.60
CA LEU A 70 8.77 -3.43 -2.74
C LEU A 70 8.09 -4.10 -3.95
N LEU A 71 8.54 -5.30 -4.33
CA LEU A 71 7.96 -6.08 -5.43
C LEU A 71 6.50 -6.44 -5.16
N PHE A 72 6.16 -6.78 -3.92
CA PHE A 72 4.77 -6.99 -3.50
C PHE A 72 3.95 -5.71 -3.69
N GLY A 73 4.48 -4.55 -3.29
CA GLY A 73 3.86 -3.25 -3.53
C GLY A 73 3.55 -2.98 -5.00
N ILE A 74 4.53 -3.22 -5.87
CA ILE A 74 4.38 -3.06 -7.33
C ILE A 74 3.33 -4.03 -7.87
N SER A 75 3.35 -5.30 -7.46
CA SER A 75 2.36 -6.30 -7.88
C SER A 75 0.94 -5.91 -7.50
N VAL A 76 0.72 -5.43 -6.27
CA VAL A 76 -0.58 -4.93 -5.82
C VAL A 76 -1.00 -3.69 -6.62
N GLY A 77 -0.08 -2.75 -6.84
CA GLY A 77 -0.35 -1.55 -7.66
C GLY A 77 -0.76 -1.90 -9.09
N LEU A 78 -0.03 -2.82 -9.73
CA LEU A 78 -0.37 -3.31 -11.07
C LEU A 78 -1.72 -4.03 -11.10
N CYS A 79 -2.03 -4.85 -10.10
CA CYS A 79 -3.32 -5.52 -9.99
C CYS A 79 -4.48 -4.53 -9.85
N VAL A 80 -4.32 -3.47 -9.05
CA VAL A 80 -5.36 -2.44 -8.90
C VAL A 80 -5.55 -1.68 -10.21
N SER A 81 -4.46 -1.29 -10.87
CA SER A 81 -4.52 -0.58 -12.16
C SER A 81 -5.05 -1.46 -13.29
N SER A 82 -4.74 -2.76 -13.32
CA SER A 82 -5.24 -3.67 -14.35
C SER A 82 -6.75 -3.80 -14.29
N ASN A 83 -7.32 -3.89 -13.09
CA ASN A 83 -8.77 -3.96 -12.87
C ASN A 83 -9.54 -2.68 -13.30
N ASP A 84 -8.85 -1.54 -13.44
CA ASP A 84 -9.47 -0.28 -13.91
C ASP A 84 -9.57 -0.21 -15.45
N ASN A 85 -8.74 -0.98 -16.17
CA ASN A 85 -8.74 -0.99 -17.65
C ASN A 85 -9.92 -1.74 -18.27
N ASP A 86 -10.74 -2.42 -17.47
CA ASP A 86 -11.90 -3.21 -17.92
C ASP A 86 -13.23 -2.42 -17.85
N GLY A 87 -13.17 -1.09 -17.77
CA GLY A 87 -14.36 -0.23 -17.80
C GLY A 87 -15.12 -0.32 -19.14
N PRO A 88 -16.47 -0.44 -19.14
CA PRO A 88 -17.23 -0.62 -20.36
C PRO A 88 -17.20 0.66 -21.20
N LEU A 89 -16.98 0.51 -22.51
CA LEU A 89 -17.32 1.49 -23.54
C LEU A 89 -18.83 1.83 -23.47
#